data_AF-A0A8J4DMH1-F1
#
_entry.id   AF-A0A8J4DMH1-F1
#
_cell.length_a   1.000
_cell.length_b   1.000
_cell.length_c   1.000
_cell.angle_alpha   90.00
_cell.angle_beta   90.00
_cell.angle_gamma   90.00
#
_symmetry.space_group_name_H-M   'P 1'
#
loop_
_entity.id
_entity.type
_entity.pdbx_description
1 polymer ?
#
loop_
_entity_poly.entity_id
_entity_poly.type
_entity_poly.pdbx_seq_one_letter_code
_entity_poly.pdbx_strand_id
1 'polypeptide(L)'
;MAERPTSHGLGIGHGSLIDYHDGTVEYRQTGKLMPAFKVLMHDISGFSVRQFTREDRRRFGALSGHQVLSVQGSGTTLAEVPVLYGTAEKIEQWFRMQPGFLSSRQVSAPPNRDGMSVADELTKLAQLRDAGILSPEEFAAQKAKLLG
;
A
#
# COMPACT_ATOMS: atom_id res chain seq x y z
N MET A 1 -2.11 -15.90 23.67
CA MET A 1 -2.08 -16.88 22.56
C MET A 1 -1.69 -16.10 21.33
N ALA A 2 -0.56 -16.40 20.67
CA ALA A 2 -0.15 -15.65 19.49
C ALA A 2 -1.15 -15.92 18.36
N GLU A 3 -1.82 -14.89 17.87
CA GLU A 3 -2.74 -15.00 16.74
C GLU A 3 -1.95 -15.49 15.52
N ARG A 4 -2.49 -16.50 14.82
CA ARG A 4 -1.80 -17.12 13.68
C ARG A 4 -1.91 -16.19 12.48
N PRO A 5 -0.82 -16.00 11.70
CA PRO A 5 -0.90 -15.20 10.50
C PRO A 5 -1.85 -15.82 9.47
N THR A 6 -2.56 -14.97 8.73
CA THR A 6 -3.55 -15.39 7.74
C THR A 6 -2.89 -15.51 6.37
N SER A 7 -2.93 -16.70 5.78
CA SER A 7 -2.35 -16.95 4.46
C SER A 7 -3.40 -16.86 3.36
N HIS A 8 -3.11 -16.04 2.35
CA HIS A 8 -3.95 -15.79 1.18
C HIS A 8 -3.23 -16.28 -0.09
N GLY A 9 -3.76 -17.32 -0.73
CA GLY A 9 -3.23 -17.82 -2.00
C GLY A 9 -3.56 -16.90 -3.17
N LEU A 10 -2.60 -16.65 -4.06
CA LEU A 10 -2.79 -15.83 -5.27
C LEU A 10 -3.24 -16.66 -6.50
N GLY A 11 -3.37 -17.97 -6.32
CA GLY A 11 -3.68 -18.94 -7.36
C GLY A 11 -2.48 -19.84 -7.70
N ILE A 12 -2.70 -20.78 -8.62
CA ILE A 12 -1.71 -21.81 -8.98
C ILE A 12 -0.45 -21.15 -9.54
N GLY A 13 0.71 -21.43 -8.94
CA GLY A 13 2.01 -20.92 -9.39
C GLY A 13 2.36 -19.49 -8.95
N HIS A 14 1.40 -18.71 -8.44
CA HIS A 14 1.60 -17.29 -8.07
C HIS A 14 2.04 -17.05 -6.62
N GLY A 15 2.10 -18.08 -5.80
CA GLY A 15 2.50 -17.97 -4.40
C GLY A 15 1.36 -17.54 -3.47
N SER A 16 1.71 -16.97 -2.32
CA SER A 16 0.77 -16.57 -1.28
C SER A 16 1.24 -15.30 -0.57
N LEU A 17 0.29 -14.48 -0.15
CA LEU A 17 0.49 -13.36 0.76
C LEU A 17 0.09 -13.78 2.16
N ILE A 18 0.94 -13.53 3.13
CA ILE A 18 0.72 -13.88 4.53
C ILE A 18 0.58 -12.57 5.29
N ASP A 19 -0.62 -12.32 5.79
CA ASP A 19 -0.96 -11.16 6.59
C ASP A 19 -0.70 -11.47 8.08
N TYR A 20 0.10 -10.62 8.71
CA TYR A 20 0.41 -10.73 10.13
C TYR A 20 -0.32 -9.63 10.90
N HIS A 21 -0.77 -9.97 12.11
CA HIS A 21 -1.52 -9.08 12.99
C HIS A 21 -0.72 -7.82 13.42
N ASP A 22 0.60 -7.81 13.28
CA ASP A 22 1.43 -6.61 13.49
C ASP A 22 1.35 -5.60 12.33
N GLY A 23 0.54 -5.87 11.30
CA GLY A 23 0.37 -5.03 10.12
C GLY A 23 1.43 -5.25 9.05
N THR A 24 2.26 -6.29 9.21
CA THR A 24 3.24 -6.70 8.21
C THR A 24 2.65 -7.71 7.25
N VAL A 25 2.96 -7.56 5.97
CA VAL A 25 2.59 -8.52 4.91
C VAL A 25 3.83 -9.13 4.32
N GLU A 26 3.82 -10.45 4.20
CA GLU A 26 4.86 -11.24 3.57
C GLU A 26 4.36 -11.82 2.25
N TYR A 27 5.15 -11.70 1.19
CA TYR A 27 4.93 -12.45 -0.03
C TYR A 27 5.86 -13.65 -0.11
N ARG A 28 5.29 -14.83 -0.34
CA ARG A 28 6.01 -16.08 -0.50
C ARG A 28 5.73 -16.71 -1.85
N GLN A 29 6.78 -16.96 -2.62
CA GLN A 29 6.68 -17.63 -3.91
C GLN A 29 6.36 -19.13 -3.75
N THR A 30 5.63 -19.69 -4.73
CA THR A 30 5.32 -21.12 -4.77
C THR A 30 6.59 -21.97 -4.70
N GLY A 31 6.64 -22.95 -3.81
CA GLY A 31 7.78 -23.88 -3.67
C GLY A 31 9.03 -23.27 -3.05
N LYS A 32 8.99 -22.02 -2.57
CA LYS A 32 10.09 -21.40 -1.83
C LYS A 32 9.81 -21.44 -0.33
N LEU A 33 10.83 -21.84 0.43
CA LEU A 33 10.78 -21.86 1.89
C LEU A 33 10.88 -20.44 2.48
N MET A 34 11.63 -19.56 1.81
CA MET A 34 11.88 -18.19 2.26
C MET A 34 10.88 -17.20 1.66
N PRO A 35 10.54 -16.13 2.40
CA PRO A 35 9.78 -15.02 1.84
C PRO A 35 10.54 -14.33 0.73
N ALA A 36 9.81 -13.92 -0.30
CA ALA A 36 10.35 -13.07 -1.35
C ALA A 36 10.50 -11.63 -0.83
N PHE A 37 9.51 -11.13 -0.08
CA PHE A 37 9.63 -9.89 0.69
C PHE A 37 8.73 -9.92 1.92
N LYS A 38 9.05 -9.05 2.89
CA LYS A 38 8.24 -8.78 4.08
C LYS A 38 8.24 -7.27 4.31
N VAL A 39 7.07 -6.64 4.29
CA VAL A 39 6.91 -5.17 4.33
C VAL A 39 5.72 -4.78 5.18
N LEU A 40 5.79 -3.62 5.85
CA LEU A 40 4.66 -3.07 6.60
C LEU A 40 3.60 -2.54 5.65
N MET A 41 2.34 -2.93 5.84
CA MET A 41 1.24 -2.54 4.94
C MET A 41 1.08 -1.02 4.85
N HIS A 42 1.29 -0.31 5.97
CA HIS A 42 1.18 1.15 6.01
C HIS A 42 2.28 1.87 5.23
N ASP A 43 3.46 1.26 5.08
CA ASP A 43 4.59 1.86 4.37
C ASP A 43 4.38 1.83 2.86
N ILE A 44 3.57 0.88 2.36
CA ILE A 44 3.35 0.71 0.93
C ILE A 44 2.51 1.86 0.39
N SER A 45 3.08 2.61 -0.55
CA SER A 45 2.40 3.67 -1.28
C SER A 45 2.01 3.25 -2.70
N GLY A 46 2.68 2.24 -3.27
CA GLY A 46 2.40 1.80 -4.63
C GLY A 46 3.19 0.57 -5.06
N PHE A 47 2.88 0.12 -6.28
CA PHE A 47 3.55 -0.98 -6.94
C PHE A 47 3.94 -0.54 -8.34
N SER A 48 5.13 -0.95 -8.77
CA SER A 48 5.61 -0.77 -10.13
C SER A 48 6.07 -2.12 -10.67
N VAL A 49 5.79 -2.35 -11.94
CA VAL A 49 6.20 -3.57 -12.63
C VAL A 49 7.10 -3.18 -13.80
N ARG A 50 8.25 -3.83 -13.90
CA ARG A 50 9.13 -3.71 -15.07
C ARG A 50 9.42 -5.06 -15.71
N GLN A 51 9.73 -5.00 -17.00
CA GLN A 51 10.19 -6.16 -17.76
C GLN A 51 11.52 -6.66 -17.18
N PHE A 52 11.68 -7.98 -17.15
CA PHE A 52 12.88 -8.60 -16.61
C PHE A 52 14.08 -8.37 -17.53
N THR A 53 15.08 -7.64 -17.04
CA THR A 53 16.23 -7.21 -17.84
C THR A 53 17.38 -8.21 -17.79
N ARG A 54 18.43 -7.97 -18.59
CA ARG A 54 19.67 -8.75 -18.50
C ARG A 54 20.37 -8.58 -17.14
N GLU A 55 20.25 -7.43 -16.49
CA GLU A 55 20.81 -7.21 -15.15
C GLU A 55 20.06 -8.04 -14.11
N ASP A 56 18.72 -8.08 -14.19
CA ASP A 56 17.90 -8.88 -13.29
C ASP A 56 18.21 -10.38 -13.45
N ARG A 57 18.51 -10.85 -14.67
CA ARG A 57 19.00 -12.23 -14.89
C ARG A 57 20.30 -12.53 -14.15
N ARG A 58 21.18 -11.54 -13.97
CA ARG A 58 22.43 -11.72 -13.22
C ARG A 58 22.19 -11.70 -11.71
N ARG A 59 21.25 -10.88 -11.24
CA ARG A 59 20.90 -10.74 -9.81
C ARG A 59 20.08 -11.91 -9.27
N PHE A 60 19.06 -12.33 -10.02
CA PHE A 60 18.07 -13.32 -9.57
C PHE A 60 18.18 -14.67 -10.30
N GLY A 61 19.05 -14.77 -11.31
CA GLY A 61 19.18 -15.95 -12.17
C GLY A 61 18.28 -15.88 -13.41
N ALA A 62 18.46 -16.85 -14.32
CA ALA A 62 17.70 -16.93 -15.57
C ALA A 62 16.24 -17.37 -15.32
N LEU A 63 15.36 -16.40 -15.07
CA LEU A 63 13.93 -16.62 -14.83
C LEU A 63 13.11 -16.16 -16.05
N SER A 64 12.93 -17.06 -17.02
CA SER A 64 12.06 -16.82 -18.19
C SER A 64 10.60 -16.61 -17.74
N GLY A 65 9.88 -15.70 -18.41
CA GLY A 65 8.46 -15.42 -18.10
C GLY A 65 8.22 -14.68 -16.78
N HIS A 66 9.28 -14.19 -16.13
CA HIS A 66 9.18 -13.36 -14.94
C HIS A 66 9.23 -11.88 -15.31
N GLN A 67 8.71 -11.05 -14.42
CA GLN A 67 8.80 -9.60 -14.39
C GLN A 67 9.33 -9.19 -13.01
N VAL A 68 9.88 -7.98 -12.87
CA VAL A 68 10.29 -7.48 -11.56
C VAL A 68 9.16 -6.64 -10.99
N LEU A 69 8.64 -7.05 -9.84
CA LEU A 69 7.74 -6.26 -9.02
C LEU A 69 8.58 -5.44 -8.05
N SER A 70 8.42 -4.12 -8.11
CA SER A 70 8.98 -3.17 -7.16
C SER A 70 7.84 -2.65 -6.27
N VAL A 71 7.93 -2.92 -4.97
CA VAL A 71 7.04 -2.39 -3.93
C VAL A 71 7.60 -1.05 -3.49
N GLN A 72 6.79 0.01 -3.58
CA GLN A 72 7.21 1.38 -3.29
C GLN A 72 6.56 1.87 -2.00
N GLY A 73 7.28 2.68 -1.24
CA GLY A 73 6.83 3.21 0.04
C GLY A 73 7.69 4.35 0.55
N SER A 74 7.07 5.36 1.17
CA SER A 74 7.77 6.51 1.78
C SER A 74 8.85 7.17 0.90
N GLY A 75 8.65 7.20 -0.42
CA GLY A 75 9.59 7.79 -1.39
C GLY A 75 10.75 6.87 -1.81
N THR A 76 10.78 5.61 -1.37
CA THR A 76 11.80 4.62 -1.74
C THR A 76 11.19 3.30 -2.21
N THR A 77 12.04 2.37 -2.64
CA THR A 77 11.66 0.99 -2.95
C THR A 77 11.82 0.13 -1.70
N LEU A 78 10.70 -0.37 -1.18
CA LEU A 78 10.67 -1.26 -0.01
C LEU A 78 11.15 -2.67 -0.35
N ALA A 79 10.81 -3.17 -1.55
CA ALA A 79 11.23 -4.49 -2.02
C ALA A 79 11.25 -4.56 -3.55
N GLU A 80 12.18 -5.32 -4.10
CA GLU A 80 12.18 -5.71 -5.52
C GLU A 80 12.29 -7.23 -5.61
N VAL A 81 11.31 -7.85 -6.26
CA VAL A 81 11.27 -9.31 -6.38
C VAL A 81 10.91 -9.75 -7.80
N PRO A 82 11.57 -10.80 -8.33
CA PRO A 82 11.11 -11.44 -9.55
C PRO A 82 9.78 -12.13 -9.27
N VAL A 83 8.78 -11.91 -10.10
CA VAL A 83 7.48 -12.59 -10.01
C VAL A 83 7.07 -13.09 -11.38
N LEU A 84 6.31 -14.19 -11.43
CA LEU A 84 5.75 -14.68 -12.68
C LEU A 84 4.83 -13.61 -13.28
N TYR A 85 4.75 -13.53 -14.62
CA TYR A 85 3.79 -12.65 -15.29
C TYR A 85 2.37 -12.81 -14.72
N GLY A 86 1.65 -11.71 -14.53
CA GLY A 86 0.32 -11.68 -13.90
C GLY A 86 0.30 -11.74 -12.36
N THR A 87 1.42 -12.10 -11.72
CA THR A 87 1.47 -12.19 -10.24
C THR A 87 1.42 -10.81 -9.59
N ALA A 88 2.08 -9.82 -10.17
CA ALA A 88 2.09 -8.46 -9.62
C ALA A 88 0.68 -7.87 -9.55
N GLU A 89 -0.15 -8.10 -10.57
CA GLU A 89 -1.53 -7.62 -10.61
C GLU A 89 -2.36 -8.27 -9.50
N LYS A 90 -2.15 -9.56 -9.24
CA LYS A 90 -2.80 -10.30 -8.15
C LYS A 90 -2.38 -9.77 -6.78
N ILE A 91 -1.07 -9.51 -6.61
CA ILE A 91 -0.54 -8.92 -5.39
C ILE A 91 -1.16 -7.55 -5.16
N GLU A 92 -1.11 -6.67 -6.17
CA GLU A 92 -1.66 -5.33 -6.08
C GLU A 92 -3.18 -5.36 -5.80
N GLN A 93 -3.93 -6.23 -6.48
CA GLN A 93 -5.36 -6.37 -6.25
C GLN A 93 -5.66 -6.81 -4.82
N TRP A 94 -4.89 -7.76 -4.28
CA TRP A 94 -5.04 -8.19 -2.89
C TRP A 94 -4.80 -7.02 -1.93
N PHE A 95 -3.71 -6.26 -2.12
CA PHE A 95 -3.42 -5.08 -1.30
C PHE A 95 -4.53 -4.03 -1.41
N ARG A 96 -5.05 -3.78 -2.61
CA ARG A 96 -6.18 -2.86 -2.84
C ARG A 96 -7.46 -3.27 -2.10
N MET A 97 -7.66 -4.55 -1.84
CA MET A 97 -8.80 -5.04 -1.06
C MET A 97 -8.58 -4.91 0.46
N GLN A 98 -7.37 -4.60 0.92
CA GLN A 98 -7.09 -4.48 2.35
C GLN A 98 -7.53 -3.12 2.89
N PRO A 99 -8.31 -3.08 3.98
CA PRO A 99 -8.79 -1.84 4.56
C PRO A 99 -7.65 -0.91 5.00
N GLY A 100 -6.53 -1.45 5.52
CA GLY A 100 -5.36 -0.67 5.93
C GLY A 100 -4.56 -0.04 4.78
N PHE A 101 -4.63 -0.61 3.57
CA PHE A 101 -3.91 -0.09 2.40
C PHE A 101 -4.64 1.09 1.75
N LEU A 102 -5.97 1.06 1.71
CA LEU A 102 -6.77 2.14 1.13
C LEU A 102 -6.59 3.46 1.90
N SER A 103 -6.48 3.40 3.23
CA SER A 103 -6.20 4.57 4.07
C SER A 103 -4.82 5.18 3.83
N SER A 104 -3.79 4.38 3.52
CA SER A 104 -2.43 4.89 3.23
C SER A 104 -2.33 5.53 1.83
N ARG A 105 -3.08 4.99 0.87
CA ARG A 105 -3.01 5.38 -0.55
C ARG A 105 -3.67 6.73 -0.88
N GLN A 106 -4.62 7.20 -0.05
CA GLN A 106 -5.22 8.53 -0.22
C GLN A 106 -4.25 9.69 0.08
N VAL A 107 -3.05 9.40 0.61
CA VAL A 107 -2.03 10.40 0.93
C VAL A 107 -1.03 10.61 -0.22
N SER A 108 -1.22 9.96 -1.38
CA SER A 108 -0.37 10.11 -2.57
C SER A 108 -0.82 11.24 -3.51
N ALA A 109 -1.19 12.38 -2.94
CA ALA A 109 -1.02 13.71 -3.56
C ALA A 109 0.25 14.31 -2.92
N PRO A 110 0.98 15.25 -3.56
CA PRO A 110 2.28 15.75 -3.05
C PRO A 110 2.20 16.16 -1.56
N PRO A 111 3.29 15.98 -0.80
CA PRO A 111 3.25 15.92 0.65
C PRO A 111 2.92 17.29 1.22
N ASN A 112 1.66 17.48 1.65
CA ASN A 112 1.35 18.40 2.72
C ASN A 112 1.20 17.57 4.00
N ARG A 113 2.33 17.07 4.51
CA ARG A 113 2.42 16.46 5.84
C ARG A 113 3.11 17.45 6.77
N ASP A 114 2.37 18.50 7.11
CA ASP A 114 2.45 19.07 8.45
C ASP A 114 1.31 18.45 9.24
N GLY A 115 1.58 18.03 10.46
CA GLY A 115 0.60 17.38 11.33
C GLY A 115 -0.71 18.18 11.32
N MET A 116 -1.85 17.49 11.21
CA MET A 116 -3.20 18.05 11.20
C MET A 116 -3.39 18.96 12.41
N SER A 117 -2.99 20.20 12.24
CA SER A 117 -3.16 21.28 13.18
C SER A 117 -4.62 21.71 13.05
N VAL A 118 -5.22 22.15 14.14
CA VAL A 118 -6.61 22.66 14.15
C VAL A 118 -6.81 23.70 13.03
N ALA A 119 -5.76 24.46 12.66
CA ALA A 119 -5.76 25.38 11.54
C ALA A 119 -5.99 24.74 10.16
N ASP A 120 -5.45 23.54 9.91
CA ASP A 120 -5.61 22.81 8.65
C ASP A 120 -7.03 22.23 8.53
N GLU A 121 -7.58 21.71 9.63
CA GLU A 121 -8.98 21.25 9.68
C GLU A 121 -9.98 22.40 9.48
N LEU A 122 -9.71 23.57 10.07
CA LEU A 122 -10.50 24.79 9.83
C LEU A 122 -10.43 25.24 8.35
N THR A 123 -9.26 25.10 7.72
CA THR A 123 -9.06 25.44 6.31
C THR A 123 -9.88 24.51 5.41
N LYS A 124 -9.88 23.21 5.71
CA LYS A 124 -10.67 22.21 4.97
C LYS A 124 -12.18 22.43 5.13
N LEU A 125 -12.65 22.72 6.33
CA LEU A 125 -14.05 23.07 6.56
C LEU A 125 -14.46 24.33 5.77
N ALA A 126 -13.58 25.33 5.68
CA ALA A 126 -13.85 26.56 4.94
C ALA A 126 -13.95 26.30 3.43
N GLN A 127 -13.09 25.43 2.88
CA GLN A 127 -13.15 25.02 1.48
C GLN A 127 -14.45 24.25 1.15
N LEU A 128 -14.92 23.38 2.05
CA LEU A 128 -16.18 22.65 1.87
C LEU A 128 -17.42 23.57 1.90
N ARG A 129 -17.38 24.63 2.72
CA ARG A 129 -18.42 25.68 2.72
C ARG A 129 -18.41 26.49 1.44
N ASP A 130 -17.23 26.89 0.97
CA ASP A 130 -17.07 27.69 -0.27
C ASP A 130 -17.51 26.90 -1.52
N ALA A 131 -17.26 25.59 -1.52
CA ALA A 131 -17.77 24.66 -2.53
C ALA A 131 -19.29 24.39 -2.44
N GLY A 132 -19.99 24.97 -1.45
CA GLY A 132 -21.42 24.79 -1.24
C GLY A 132 -21.82 23.38 -0.75
N ILE A 133 -20.84 22.58 -0.30
CA ILE A 133 -21.06 21.21 0.19
C ILE A 133 -21.57 21.24 1.64
N LEU A 134 -21.14 22.22 2.43
CA LEU A 134 -21.61 22.45 3.80
C LEU A 134 -22.45 23.71 3.88
N SER A 135 -23.61 23.60 4.53
CA SER A 135 -24.40 24.77 4.90
C SER A 135 -23.68 25.58 5.99
N PRO A 136 -23.92 26.90 6.08
CA PRO A 136 -23.25 27.77 7.05
C PRO A 136 -23.45 27.33 8.51
N GLU A 137 -24.60 26.73 8.81
CA GLU A 137 -24.94 26.18 10.13
C GLU A 137 -24.11 24.93 10.47
N GLU A 138 -23.92 24.05 9.49
CA GLU A 138 -23.11 22.82 9.64
C GLU A 138 -21.62 23.15 9.77
N PHE A 139 -21.15 24.18 9.06
CA PHE A 139 -19.80 24.69 9.21
C PHE A 139 -19.55 25.21 10.63
N ALA A 140 -20.51 25.97 11.21
CA ALA A 140 -20.38 26.50 12.56
C ALA A 140 -20.34 25.39 13.62
N ALA A 141 -21.19 24.36 13.48
CA ALA A 141 -21.22 23.21 14.39
C ALA A 141 -19.90 22.42 14.37
N GLN A 142 -19.33 22.17 13.19
CA GLN A 142 -18.06 21.45 13.06
C GLN A 142 -16.86 22.29 13.52
N LYS A 143 -16.86 23.60 13.22
CA LYS A 143 -15.84 24.53 13.71
C LYS A 143 -15.81 24.60 15.25
N ALA A 144 -16.97 24.64 15.90
CA ALA A 144 -17.06 24.65 17.36
C ALA A 144 -16.52 23.37 18.00
N LYS A 145 -16.75 22.21 17.35
CA LYS A 145 -16.23 20.92 17.81
C LYS A 145 -14.70 20.80 17.74
N LEU A 146 -14.08 21.49 16.77
CA LEU A 146 -12.62 21.51 16.57
C LEU A 146 -11.89 22.53 17.46
N LEU A 147 -12.60 23.57 17.90
CA LEU A 147 -12.06 24.62 18.78
C LEU A 147 -12.41 24.41 20.26
N GLY A 148 -13.11 23.31 20.58
CA GLY A 148 -13.69 23.01 21.89
C GLY A 148 -12.67 22.70 22.97
#